data_AF-A0A4V2B122-F1
#
_entry.id   AF-A0A4V2B122-F1
#
_cell.length_a   1.000
_cell.length_b   1.000
_cell.length_c   1.000
_cell.angle_alpha   90.00
_cell.angle_beta   90.00
_cell.angle_gamma   90.00
#
_symmetry.space_group_name_H-M   'P 1'
#
loop_
_entity.id
_entity.type
_entity.pdbx_description
1 polymer ?
#
loop_
_entity_poly.entity_id
_entity_poly.type
_entity_poly.pdbx_seq_one_letter_code
_entity_poly.pdbx_strand_id
1 'polypeptide(L)'
;MSIVQAHGAGAYAVVAAHAVASAGTVAGPSAGASAAPSLQSEIWGEPAREPLQVIQTLKLFPAGKKMLESGVRYWNLSSTDELARVIRFGGVSKTDAVLTRQYDPETGRESRKREVSIILKSNQALLDGVLDLAHELTHATSEPGWDPYDPTLTVGRYIYALLESSGGEIDAVQFECQVASEIETLQQIKTKRCDRYFAEKSKLAAETLSVDRSRIQKDFYRIGRWSTYVKGKLKDETKLFPFLSPMNPELYSATGRAPYPAALIQEYEELNRVACRNAATRKAQSRGIASVSMSTGTKNSEFMANRCGNAFTTGSSSRTSD
;
A
#
# COMPACT_ATOMS: atom_id res chain seq x y z
N MET A 1 -13.83 23.86 4.00
CA MET A 1 -12.72 22.98 3.58
C MET A 1 -12.83 21.69 4.40
N SER A 2 -13.12 20.55 3.77
CA SER A 2 -13.15 19.26 4.47
C SER A 2 -11.89 18.50 4.10
N ILE A 3 -11.00 18.32 5.07
CA ILE A 3 -9.84 17.44 4.91
C ILE A 3 -10.32 16.03 5.23
N VAL A 4 -10.30 15.15 4.23
CA VAL A 4 -10.37 13.71 4.48
C VAL A 4 -8.93 13.24 4.45
N GLN A 5 -8.36 13.04 5.64
CA GLN A 5 -7.19 12.17 5.77
C GLN A 5 -7.70 10.75 5.59
N ALA A 6 -7.77 10.32 4.33
CA ALA A 6 -7.74 8.91 4.05
C ALA A 6 -6.27 8.55 4.08
N HIS A 7 -5.78 7.96 5.18
CA HIS A 7 -4.49 7.31 5.12
C HIS A 7 -4.58 6.33 3.95
N GLY A 8 -3.83 6.59 2.89
CA GLY A 8 -3.64 5.58 1.86
C GLY A 8 -3.17 4.34 2.59
N ALA A 9 -3.81 3.21 2.32
CA ALA A 9 -3.21 1.93 2.58
C ALA A 9 -1.86 1.91 1.86
N GLY A 10 -0.80 2.39 2.52
CA GLY A 10 0.44 1.65 2.52
C GLY A 10 0.08 0.41 3.30
N ALA A 11 -0.43 -0.59 2.61
CA ALA A 11 -0.44 -1.90 3.17
C ALA A 11 0.95 -2.48 2.89
N TYR A 12 1.40 -3.29 3.84
CA TYR A 12 2.80 -3.66 3.95
C TYR A 12 2.87 -5.15 3.84
N ALA A 13 3.73 -5.69 3.01
CA ALA A 13 4.01 -7.12 3.05
C ALA A 13 4.96 -7.40 4.22
N VAL A 14 4.43 -7.76 5.40
CA VAL A 14 5.27 -8.46 6.38
C VAL A 14 5.39 -9.91 5.92
N VAL A 15 6.48 -10.24 5.23
CA VAL A 15 6.85 -11.63 4.97
C VAL A 15 7.29 -12.24 6.31
N ALA A 16 6.40 -13.01 6.93
CA ALA A 16 6.73 -13.73 8.16
C ALA A 16 7.72 -14.86 7.84
N ALA A 17 8.99 -14.67 8.18
CA ALA A 17 9.98 -15.74 8.14
C ALA A 17 9.66 -16.76 9.25
N HIS A 18 9.02 -17.87 8.91
CA HIS A 18 8.86 -19.01 9.82
C HIS A 18 10.21 -19.71 9.99
N ALA A 19 10.86 -19.49 11.14
CA ALA A 19 11.97 -20.32 11.60
C ALA A 19 11.41 -21.66 12.11
N VAL A 20 11.56 -22.73 11.32
CA VAL A 20 11.37 -24.10 11.78
C VAL A 20 12.70 -24.55 12.38
N ALA A 21 12.74 -24.73 13.71
CA ALA A 21 13.87 -25.32 14.39
C ALA A 21 13.89 -26.84 14.13
N SER A 22 14.88 -27.32 13.38
CA SER A 22 15.26 -28.73 13.30
C SER A 22 16.55 -28.95 14.09
N ALA A 23 16.52 -29.92 15.00
CA ALA A 23 17.63 -30.34 15.83
C ALA A 23 18.45 -31.47 15.18
N GLY A 24 19.77 -31.45 15.38
CA GLY A 24 20.74 -32.51 15.07
C GLY A 24 21.30 -32.44 13.63
N THR A 25 22.60 -32.38 13.36
CA THR A 25 23.64 -33.33 13.81
C THR A 25 25.05 -32.70 13.60
N VAL A 26 26.02 -33.14 14.40
CA VAL A 26 27.42 -32.70 14.46
C VAL A 26 28.29 -33.32 13.35
N ALA A 27 29.07 -32.49 12.64
CA ALA A 27 30.34 -32.84 11.95
C ALA A 27 31.07 -31.51 11.63
N GLY A 28 32.20 -31.18 12.25
CA GLY A 28 33.56 -31.52 11.82
C GLY A 28 34.26 -30.25 11.26
N PRO A 29 35.46 -29.84 11.74
CA PRO A 29 36.03 -28.54 11.40
C PRO A 29 36.70 -28.58 10.02
N SER A 30 36.13 -27.87 9.04
CA SER A 30 36.83 -27.52 7.81
C SER A 30 37.44 -26.13 7.97
N ALA A 31 38.77 -26.07 7.84
CA ALA A 31 39.52 -24.82 7.78
C ALA A 31 39.21 -24.12 6.44
N GLY A 32 38.21 -23.25 6.45
CA GLY A 32 37.88 -22.35 5.35
C GLY A 32 38.47 -20.97 5.62
N ALA A 33 39.33 -20.49 4.71
CA ALA A 33 39.84 -19.13 4.74
C ALA A 33 38.68 -18.12 4.79
N SER A 34 38.57 -17.39 5.89
CA SER A 34 37.66 -16.28 6.06
C SER A 34 38.12 -15.14 5.14
N ALA A 35 37.50 -15.03 3.96
CA ALA A 35 37.57 -13.80 3.19
C ALA A 35 36.93 -12.70 4.06
N ALA A 36 37.72 -11.67 4.37
CA ALA A 36 37.20 -10.49 5.06
C ALA A 36 35.98 -9.96 4.27
N PRO A 37 34.85 -9.64 4.93
CA PRO A 37 33.71 -9.04 4.26
C PRO A 37 34.18 -7.82 3.48
N SER A 38 33.83 -7.73 2.20
CA SER A 38 34.17 -6.56 1.39
C SER A 38 33.57 -5.32 2.05
N LEU A 39 34.27 -4.18 2.00
CA LEU A 39 33.84 -2.90 2.59
C LEU A 39 32.40 -2.50 2.19
N GLN A 40 31.92 -2.99 1.05
CA GLN A 40 30.55 -2.81 0.59
C GLN A 40 29.54 -3.55 1.48
N SER A 41 29.81 -4.77 1.90
CA SER A 41 28.90 -5.57 2.75
C SER A 41 28.59 -4.93 4.11
N GLU A 42 29.50 -4.15 4.67
CA GLU A 42 29.26 -3.36 5.90
C GLU A 42 28.27 -2.22 5.65
N ILE A 43 28.36 -1.53 4.50
CA ILE A 43 27.52 -0.36 4.19
C ILE A 43 26.04 -0.75 4.03
N TRP A 44 25.75 -1.96 3.55
CA TRP A 44 24.36 -2.42 3.32
C TRP A 44 23.62 -2.79 4.59
N GLY A 45 24.34 -3.21 5.64
CA GLY A 45 23.78 -3.61 6.93
C GLY A 45 23.48 -2.41 7.84
N GLU A 46 24.16 -1.29 7.62
CA GLU A 46 23.97 -0.08 8.41
C GLU A 46 22.61 0.59 8.11
N PRO A 47 21.95 1.17 9.13
CA PRO A 47 20.73 1.92 8.89
C PRO A 47 20.95 3.14 8.00
N ALA A 48 20.02 3.38 7.08
CA ALA A 48 20.00 4.61 6.31
C ALA A 48 19.80 5.80 7.26
N ARG A 49 20.66 6.82 7.11
CA ARG A 49 20.59 8.04 7.97
C ARG A 49 19.75 9.13 7.34
N GLU A 50 19.71 9.18 6.01
CA GLU A 50 19.04 10.22 5.22
C GLU A 50 18.29 9.60 4.03
N PRO A 51 17.11 10.13 3.64
CA PRO A 51 16.39 9.65 2.45
C PRO A 51 17.23 9.67 1.18
N LEU A 52 18.14 10.65 1.05
CA LEU A 52 19.02 10.78 -0.11
C LEU A 52 19.91 9.56 -0.30
N GLN A 53 20.37 8.93 0.78
CA GLN A 53 21.18 7.71 0.71
C GLN A 53 20.38 6.57 0.07
N VAL A 54 19.12 6.38 0.48
CA VAL A 54 18.22 5.36 -0.07
C VAL A 54 17.96 5.61 -1.56
N ILE A 55 17.71 6.87 -1.95
CA ILE A 55 17.52 7.26 -3.36
C ILE A 55 18.77 6.95 -4.20
N GLN A 56 19.94 7.38 -3.73
CA GLN A 56 21.20 7.17 -4.44
C GLN A 56 21.51 5.69 -4.64
N THR A 57 21.20 4.88 -3.62
CA THR A 57 21.32 3.43 -3.71
C THR A 57 20.31 2.82 -4.67
N LEU A 58 19.03 3.18 -4.60
CA LEU A 58 17.99 2.67 -5.49
C LEU A 58 18.31 3.00 -6.98
N LYS A 59 18.95 4.14 -7.23
CA LYS A 59 19.38 4.59 -8.56
C LYS A 59 20.43 3.69 -9.22
N LEU A 60 21.12 2.84 -8.47
CA LEU A 60 22.09 1.87 -9.00
C LEU A 60 21.41 0.74 -9.79
N PHE A 61 20.11 0.56 -9.61
CA PHE A 61 19.33 -0.55 -10.17
C PHE A 61 18.45 -0.05 -11.32
N PRO A 62 18.46 -0.70 -12.52
CA PRO A 62 17.65 -0.26 -13.66
C PRO A 62 16.16 -0.07 -13.37
N ALA A 63 15.52 -1.00 -12.64
CA ALA A 63 14.13 -0.86 -12.23
C ALA A 63 13.97 0.33 -11.27
N GLY A 64 14.83 0.42 -10.26
CA GLY A 64 14.84 1.52 -9.29
C GLY A 64 14.98 2.90 -9.95
N LYS A 65 15.87 3.03 -10.94
CA LYS A 65 16.04 4.26 -11.72
C LYS A 65 14.76 4.68 -12.44
N LYS A 66 14.08 3.73 -13.11
CA LYS A 66 12.81 4.02 -13.81
C LYS A 66 11.71 4.47 -12.84
N MET A 67 11.66 3.87 -11.65
CA MET A 67 10.70 4.25 -10.60
C MET A 67 10.97 5.66 -10.06
N LEU A 68 12.24 5.99 -9.81
CA LEU A 68 12.65 7.34 -9.41
C LEU A 68 12.30 8.37 -10.50
N GLU A 69 12.53 8.06 -11.77
CA GLU A 69 12.14 8.94 -12.89
C GLU A 69 10.63 9.14 -12.99
N SER A 70 9.83 8.10 -12.73
CA SER A 70 8.37 8.24 -12.62
C SER A 70 7.97 9.12 -11.45
N GLY A 71 8.65 9.01 -10.31
CA GLY A 71 8.49 9.93 -9.18
C GLY A 71 8.78 11.38 -9.57
N VAL A 72 9.93 11.64 -10.20
CA VAL A 72 10.30 12.98 -10.67
C VAL A 72 9.20 13.59 -11.55
N ARG A 73 8.64 12.81 -12.48
CA ARG A 73 7.50 13.25 -13.31
C ARG A 73 6.24 13.51 -12.48
N TYR A 74 5.89 12.60 -11.57
CA TYR A 74 4.68 12.71 -10.75
C TYR A 74 4.66 13.98 -9.88
N TRP A 75 5.78 14.30 -9.23
CA TRP A 75 5.89 15.50 -8.38
C TRP A 75 6.39 16.75 -9.13
N ASN A 76 6.58 16.68 -10.45
CA ASN A 76 7.15 17.76 -11.28
C ASN A 76 8.46 18.33 -10.70
N LEU A 77 9.40 17.44 -10.38
CA LEU A 77 10.70 17.78 -9.82
C LEU A 77 11.75 17.93 -10.92
N SER A 78 12.87 18.59 -10.60
CA SER A 78 13.96 18.80 -11.55
C SER A 78 14.96 17.64 -11.58
N SER A 79 15.04 16.85 -10.51
CA SER A 79 15.98 15.72 -10.40
C SER A 79 15.51 14.64 -9.43
N THR A 80 16.14 13.46 -9.49
CA THR A 80 15.87 12.35 -8.56
C THR A 80 16.14 12.70 -7.11
N ASP A 81 17.11 13.57 -6.86
CA ASP A 81 17.59 13.87 -5.51
C ASP A 81 16.57 14.75 -4.76
N GLU A 82 15.79 15.55 -5.51
CA GLU A 82 14.69 16.33 -4.94
C GLU A 82 13.55 15.46 -4.38
N LEU A 83 13.48 14.16 -4.73
CA LEU A 83 12.54 13.23 -4.10
C LEU A 83 12.74 13.11 -2.59
N ALA A 84 13.94 13.44 -2.08
CA ALA A 84 14.20 13.48 -0.64
C ALA A 84 13.27 14.46 0.10
N ARG A 85 12.69 15.45 -0.60
CA ARG A 85 11.73 16.42 -0.02
C ARG A 85 10.35 15.83 0.27
N VAL A 86 9.98 14.74 -0.41
CA VAL A 86 8.69 14.06 -0.24
C VAL A 86 8.82 12.74 0.52
N ILE A 87 10.05 12.35 0.91
CA ILE A 87 10.35 11.16 1.70
C ILE A 87 10.80 11.60 3.09
N ARG A 88 10.26 10.98 4.14
CA ARG A 88 10.70 11.18 5.53
C ARG A 88 10.87 9.85 6.24
N PHE A 89 11.61 9.80 7.33
CA PHE A 89 11.66 8.62 8.19
C PHE A 89 10.55 8.63 9.25
N GLY A 90 10.09 7.44 9.64
CA GLY A 90 9.08 7.22 10.67
C GLY A 90 9.22 5.84 11.33
N GLY A 91 8.21 5.41 12.07
CA GLY A 91 8.22 4.08 12.73
C GLY A 91 7.96 2.92 11.76
N VAL A 92 7.47 3.21 10.55
CA VAL A 92 6.91 2.21 9.63
C VAL A 92 6.88 2.82 8.20
N SER A 93 7.24 2.04 7.17
CA SER A 93 7.31 2.49 5.77
C SER A 93 5.95 2.58 5.08
N LYS A 94 5.43 3.75 4.72
CA LYS A 94 4.13 3.86 4.04
C LYS A 94 4.05 5.06 3.12
N THR A 95 3.14 4.95 2.18
CA THR A 95 2.63 6.06 1.40
C THR A 95 1.47 6.70 2.14
N ASP A 96 1.62 7.96 2.53
CA ASP A 96 0.56 8.76 3.11
C ASP A 96 0.00 9.69 2.02
N ALA A 97 -1.32 9.70 1.87
CA ALA A 97 -2.00 10.52 0.88
C ALA A 97 -3.11 11.34 1.55
N VAL A 98 -3.20 12.62 1.21
CA VAL A 98 -4.30 13.48 1.65
C VAL A 98 -5.11 13.86 0.42
N LEU A 99 -6.38 13.44 0.40
CA LEU A 99 -7.32 13.83 -0.64
C LEU A 99 -8.16 15.01 -0.16
N THR A 100 -7.87 16.19 -0.70
CA THR A 100 -8.65 17.40 -0.45
C THR A 100 -9.69 17.56 -1.55
N ARG A 101 -10.95 17.74 -1.15
CA ARG A 101 -12.06 18.11 -2.05
C ARG A 101 -12.43 19.56 -1.79
N GLN A 102 -12.48 20.36 -2.86
CA GLN A 102 -12.95 21.74 -2.80
C GLN A 102 -14.16 21.87 -3.70
N TYR A 103 -15.16 22.61 -3.22
CA TYR A 103 -16.36 22.91 -3.99
C TYR A 103 -16.35 24.40 -4.29
N ASP A 104 -16.46 24.73 -5.56
CA ASP A 104 -16.67 26.09 -6.01
C ASP A 104 -18.16 26.44 -5.82
N PRO A 105 -18.48 27.38 -4.91
CA PRO A 105 -19.87 27.73 -4.62
C PRO A 105 -20.55 28.47 -5.79
N GLU A 106 -19.79 29.09 -6.68
CA GLU A 106 -20.34 29.86 -7.80
C GLU A 106 -20.68 28.95 -8.98
N THR A 107 -19.75 28.06 -9.34
CA THR A 107 -19.93 27.17 -10.49
C THR A 107 -20.55 25.82 -10.13
N GLY A 108 -20.59 25.51 -8.84
CA GLY A 108 -21.00 24.22 -8.33
C GLY A 108 -20.07 23.06 -8.73
N ARG A 109 -18.85 23.36 -9.19
CA ARG A 109 -17.86 22.36 -9.59
C ARG A 109 -17.06 21.89 -8.38
N GLU A 110 -16.69 20.62 -8.42
CA GLU A 110 -15.80 20.03 -7.44
C GLU A 110 -14.39 19.88 -8.03
N SER A 111 -13.38 20.35 -7.31
CA SER A 111 -11.97 20.06 -7.59
C SER A 111 -11.40 19.12 -6.53
N ARG A 112 -10.45 18.29 -6.95
CA ARG A 112 -9.79 17.30 -6.10
C ARG A 112 -8.28 17.52 -6.17
N LYS A 113 -7.63 17.54 -5.01
CA LYS A 113 -6.17 17.63 -4.89
C LYS A 113 -5.69 16.46 -4.04
N ARG A 114 -4.75 15.67 -4.57
CA ARG A 114 -4.07 14.60 -3.83
C ARG A 114 -2.66 15.09 -3.48
N GLU A 115 -2.33 15.10 -2.20
CA GLU A 115 -0.98 15.36 -1.71
C GLU A 115 -0.41 14.06 -1.17
N VAL A 116 0.79 13.68 -1.62
CA VAL A 116 1.37 12.36 -1.33
C VAL A 116 2.75 12.55 -0.73
N SER A 117 3.03 11.81 0.34
CA SER A 117 4.35 11.71 0.96
C SER A 117 4.70 10.25 1.22
N ILE A 118 5.98 9.93 1.16
CA ILE A 118 6.51 8.61 1.50
C ILE A 118 7.14 8.70 2.89
N ILE A 119 6.84 7.72 3.72
CA ILE A 119 7.47 7.50 5.01
C ILE A 119 8.26 6.22 4.88
N LEU A 120 9.52 6.20 5.28
CA LEU A 120 10.32 4.99 5.38
C LEU A 120 10.55 4.64 6.85
N LYS A 121 10.59 3.36 7.19
CA LYS A 121 10.88 2.91 8.54
C LYS A 121 12.33 3.29 8.90
N SER A 122 12.47 3.94 10.04
CA SER A 122 13.76 4.27 10.65
C SER A 122 14.40 3.02 11.24
N ASN A 123 15.74 3.05 11.39
CA ASN A 123 16.53 1.99 12.04
C ASN A 123 16.46 0.61 11.36
N GLN A 124 16.15 0.56 10.06
CA GLN A 124 16.30 -0.65 9.25
C GLN A 124 17.53 -0.54 8.34
N ALA A 125 18.09 -1.69 7.97
CA ALA A 125 19.23 -1.76 7.07
C ALA A 125 18.95 -0.96 5.79
N LEU A 126 19.99 -0.31 5.24
CA LEU A 126 19.87 0.48 4.01
C LEU A 126 19.19 -0.31 2.89
N LEU A 127 19.54 -1.59 2.77
CA LEU A 127 18.96 -2.49 1.78
C LEU A 127 17.44 -2.67 1.94
N ASP A 128 16.96 -2.85 3.17
CA ASP A 128 15.51 -2.89 3.45
C ASP A 128 14.85 -1.55 3.14
N GLY A 129 15.51 -0.43 3.43
CA GLY A 129 15.03 0.90 3.06
C GLY A 129 14.89 1.12 1.55
N VAL A 130 15.78 0.53 0.76
CA VAL A 130 15.75 0.60 -0.72
C VAL A 130 14.56 -0.20 -1.27
N LEU A 131 14.33 -1.40 -0.75
CA LEU A 131 13.19 -2.24 -1.13
C LEU A 131 11.86 -1.57 -0.71
N ASP A 132 11.79 -1.07 0.52
CA ASP A 132 10.63 -0.32 1.00
C ASP A 132 10.37 0.93 0.14
N LEU A 133 11.41 1.68 -0.26
CA LEU A 133 11.23 2.83 -1.14
C LEU A 133 10.69 2.43 -2.52
N ALA A 134 11.12 1.29 -3.07
CA ALA A 134 10.56 0.76 -4.31
C ALA A 134 9.06 0.42 -4.13
N HIS A 135 8.71 -0.29 -3.06
CA HIS A 135 7.32 -0.59 -2.71
C HIS A 135 6.48 0.69 -2.63
N GLU A 136 6.92 1.67 -1.83
CA GLU A 136 6.17 2.90 -1.61
C GLU A 136 6.11 3.82 -2.84
N LEU A 137 7.16 3.88 -3.67
CA LEU A 137 7.11 4.64 -4.92
C LEU A 137 6.02 4.12 -5.86
N THR A 138 5.77 2.81 -5.87
CA THR A 138 4.70 2.20 -6.66
C THR A 138 3.34 2.77 -6.27
N HIS A 139 3.03 2.78 -4.97
CA HIS A 139 1.79 3.36 -4.45
C HIS A 139 1.71 4.87 -4.66
N ALA A 140 2.80 5.58 -4.41
CA ALA A 140 2.82 7.03 -4.41
C ALA A 140 2.58 7.61 -5.80
N THR A 141 3.19 7.00 -6.83
CA THR A 141 3.13 7.47 -8.21
C THR A 141 1.91 6.98 -9.00
N SER A 142 1.06 6.17 -8.36
CA SER A 142 -0.17 5.66 -8.97
C SER A 142 -1.40 6.42 -8.47
N GLU A 143 -2.39 6.58 -9.35
CA GLU A 143 -3.68 7.16 -8.98
C GLU A 143 -4.49 6.17 -8.14
N PRO A 144 -5.23 6.64 -7.12
CA PRO A 144 -6.07 5.75 -6.33
C PRO A 144 -7.21 5.19 -7.20
N GLY A 145 -7.31 3.87 -7.27
CA GLY A 145 -8.39 3.16 -7.99
C GLY A 145 -9.78 3.22 -7.32
N TRP A 146 -9.98 4.08 -6.31
CA TRP A 146 -11.22 4.16 -5.53
C TRP A 146 -11.51 5.60 -5.07
N ASP A 147 -12.80 5.90 -4.87
CA ASP A 147 -13.29 7.16 -4.30
C ASP A 147 -14.21 6.85 -3.11
N PRO A 148 -13.91 7.34 -1.89
CA PRO A 148 -14.73 7.03 -0.71
C PRO A 148 -16.17 7.55 -0.83
N TYR A 149 -16.43 8.47 -1.77
CA TYR A 149 -17.73 9.07 -2.03
C TYR A 149 -18.40 8.54 -3.31
N ASP A 150 -17.81 7.55 -3.99
CA ASP A 150 -18.49 6.84 -5.07
C ASP A 150 -19.63 5.99 -4.48
N PRO A 151 -20.90 6.24 -4.88
CA PRO A 151 -22.05 5.46 -4.39
C PRO A 151 -22.00 3.99 -4.82
N THR A 152 -21.18 3.64 -5.81
CA THR A 152 -21.03 2.29 -6.35
C THR A 152 -19.82 1.53 -5.77
N LEU A 153 -19.06 2.15 -4.86
CA LEU A 153 -17.90 1.51 -4.22
C LEU A 153 -18.36 0.47 -3.19
N THR A 154 -18.31 -0.80 -3.56
CA THR A 154 -18.55 -1.95 -2.68
C THR A 154 -17.26 -2.38 -1.97
N VAL A 155 -17.39 -3.26 -0.97
CA VAL A 155 -16.24 -3.82 -0.26
C VAL A 155 -15.35 -4.65 -1.20
N GLY A 156 -15.95 -5.44 -2.10
CA GLY A 156 -15.20 -6.19 -3.09
C GLY A 156 -14.45 -5.28 -4.08
N ARG A 157 -15.10 -4.23 -4.59
CA ARG A 157 -14.43 -3.28 -5.50
C ARG A 157 -13.30 -2.52 -4.82
N TYR A 158 -13.45 -2.18 -3.54
CA TYR A 158 -12.40 -1.53 -2.76
C TYR A 158 -11.18 -2.44 -2.56
N ILE A 159 -11.39 -3.71 -2.15
CA ILE A 159 -10.30 -4.68 -2.01
C ILE A 159 -9.59 -4.91 -3.34
N TYR A 160 -10.35 -5.10 -4.42
CA TYR A 160 -9.79 -5.27 -5.76
C TYR A 160 -8.96 -4.05 -6.17
N ALA A 161 -9.47 -2.85 -5.96
CA ALA A 161 -8.73 -1.62 -6.27
C ALA A 161 -7.40 -1.54 -5.52
N LEU A 162 -7.36 -1.90 -4.23
CA LEU A 162 -6.11 -1.81 -3.45
C LEU A 162 -5.12 -2.95 -3.71
N LEU A 163 -5.58 -4.13 -4.11
CA LEU A 163 -4.66 -5.25 -4.39
C LEU A 163 -4.23 -5.33 -5.85
N GLU A 164 -5.18 -5.21 -6.78
CA GLU A 164 -5.02 -5.63 -8.20
C GLU A 164 -4.87 -4.47 -9.17
N SER A 165 -5.33 -3.27 -8.81
CA SER A 165 -5.24 -2.12 -9.73
C SER A 165 -3.80 -1.63 -9.87
N SER A 166 -3.56 -0.77 -10.87
CA SER A 166 -2.24 -0.17 -11.08
C SER A 166 -1.76 0.53 -9.80
N GLY A 167 -0.60 0.12 -9.31
CA GLY A 167 -0.04 0.64 -8.05
C GLY A 167 -0.66 0.06 -6.79
N GLY A 168 -1.47 -0.98 -6.90
CA GLY A 168 -1.92 -1.79 -5.77
C GLY A 168 -0.78 -2.63 -5.19
N GLU A 169 -1.09 -3.37 -4.13
CA GLU A 169 -0.13 -4.15 -3.37
C GLU A 169 0.61 -5.22 -4.17
N ILE A 170 -0.06 -5.85 -5.15
CA ILE A 170 0.56 -6.86 -6.00
C ILE A 170 1.62 -6.22 -6.92
N ASP A 171 1.34 -5.03 -7.46
CA ASP A 171 2.32 -4.26 -8.24
C ASP A 171 3.50 -3.83 -7.37
N ALA A 172 3.21 -3.33 -6.16
CA ALA A 172 4.23 -2.86 -5.24
C ALA A 172 5.22 -3.96 -4.85
N VAL A 173 4.72 -5.14 -4.47
CA VAL A 173 5.56 -6.32 -4.18
C VAL A 173 6.29 -6.79 -5.44
N GLN A 174 5.66 -6.73 -6.62
CA GLN A 174 6.32 -7.11 -7.87
C GLN A 174 7.53 -6.20 -8.17
N PHE A 175 7.37 -4.89 -8.07
CA PHE A 175 8.47 -3.94 -8.32
C PHE A 175 9.53 -3.99 -7.22
N GLU A 176 9.14 -4.16 -5.95
CA GLU A 176 10.06 -4.44 -4.84
C GLU A 176 10.94 -5.65 -5.18
N CYS A 177 10.33 -6.77 -5.57
CA CYS A 177 11.06 -7.98 -5.91
C CYS A 177 11.85 -7.89 -7.22
N GLN A 178 11.45 -7.05 -8.15
CA GLN A 178 12.27 -6.76 -9.33
C GLN A 178 13.58 -6.06 -8.93
N VAL A 179 13.51 -5.07 -8.03
CA VAL A 179 14.71 -4.41 -7.49
C VAL A 179 15.55 -5.40 -6.68
N ALA A 180 14.93 -6.26 -5.86
CA ALA A 180 15.63 -7.31 -5.11
C ALA A 180 16.40 -8.29 -6.03
N SER A 181 15.80 -8.67 -7.15
CA SER A 181 16.44 -9.50 -8.18
C SER A 181 17.66 -8.81 -8.81
N GLU A 182 17.54 -7.51 -9.11
CA GLU A 182 18.67 -6.71 -9.63
C GLU A 182 19.79 -6.59 -8.59
N ILE A 183 19.47 -6.47 -7.30
CA ILE A 183 20.45 -6.48 -6.22
C ILE A 183 21.18 -7.84 -6.13
N GLU A 184 20.46 -8.96 -6.18
CA GLU A 184 21.08 -10.30 -6.16
C GLU A 184 22.02 -10.47 -7.36
N THR A 185 21.59 -10.07 -8.55
CA THR A 185 22.40 -10.25 -9.76
C THR A 185 23.60 -9.30 -9.82
N LEU A 186 23.41 -8.01 -9.53
CA LEU A 186 24.43 -6.98 -9.72
C LEU A 186 25.39 -6.85 -8.52
N GLN A 187 24.90 -7.08 -7.30
CA GLN A 187 25.69 -6.93 -6.06
C GLN A 187 26.00 -8.26 -5.39
N GLN A 188 25.43 -9.38 -5.86
CA GLN A 188 25.59 -10.71 -5.24
C GLN A 188 25.10 -10.75 -3.79
N ILE A 189 24.14 -9.89 -3.45
CA ILE A 189 23.51 -9.82 -2.12
C ILE A 189 22.13 -10.44 -2.20
N LYS A 190 21.92 -11.55 -1.49
CA LYS A 190 20.62 -12.23 -1.44
C LYS A 190 19.69 -11.58 -0.42
N THR A 191 18.43 -11.42 -0.80
CA THR A 191 17.38 -10.92 0.09
C THR A 191 16.31 -11.99 0.28
N LYS A 192 16.05 -12.39 1.53
CA LYS A 192 15.07 -13.45 1.81
C LYS A 192 13.62 -13.06 1.52
N ARG A 193 13.35 -11.75 1.42
CA ARG A 193 12.00 -11.18 1.27
C ARG A 193 11.31 -11.66 -0.02
N CYS A 194 12.08 -11.80 -1.10
CA CYS A 194 11.56 -12.08 -2.45
C CYS A 194 11.89 -13.46 -3.00
N ASP A 195 12.65 -14.29 -2.28
CA ASP A 195 13.11 -15.62 -2.73
C ASP A 195 11.97 -16.49 -3.29
N ARG A 196 10.78 -16.43 -2.65
CA ARG A 196 9.61 -17.23 -3.05
C ARG A 196 8.95 -16.78 -4.35
N TYR A 197 9.18 -15.53 -4.75
CA TYR A 197 8.55 -14.89 -5.91
C TYR A 197 9.44 -14.88 -7.15
N PHE A 198 10.71 -15.28 -7.02
CA PHE A 198 11.52 -15.51 -8.20
C PHE A 198 11.04 -16.75 -8.95
N ALA A 199 10.91 -16.62 -10.27
CA ALA A 199 10.70 -17.75 -11.15
C ALA A 199 11.90 -18.69 -11.04
N GLU A 200 11.69 -19.97 -11.36
CA GLU A 200 12.79 -20.94 -11.37
C GLU A 200 13.93 -20.41 -12.25
N LYS A 201 15.17 -20.47 -11.72
CA LYS A 201 16.36 -20.00 -12.44
C LYS A 201 16.43 -20.76 -13.77
N SER A 202 16.22 -20.04 -14.87
CA SER A 202 16.70 -20.46 -16.18
C SER A 202 18.17 -20.85 -16.00
N LYS A 203 18.59 -22.02 -16.51
CA LYS A 203 19.98 -22.50 -16.42
C LYS A 203 20.99 -21.57 -17.14
N LEU A 204 20.54 -20.49 -17.76
CA LEU A 204 21.36 -19.46 -18.36
C LEU A 204 21.78 -18.42 -17.31
N ALA A 205 23.04 -18.51 -16.88
CA ALA A 205 23.61 -17.88 -15.70
C ALA A 205 23.90 -16.36 -15.80
N ALA A 206 23.11 -15.58 -16.53
CA ALA A 206 23.37 -14.13 -16.69
C ALA A 206 22.12 -13.24 -16.75
N GLU A 207 20.92 -13.79 -16.59
CA GLU A 207 19.67 -13.02 -16.71
C GLU A 207 19.10 -12.67 -15.32
N THR A 208 18.64 -11.43 -15.17
CA THR A 208 17.86 -10.97 -14.01
C THR A 208 16.75 -11.97 -13.70
N LEU A 209 16.63 -12.41 -12.45
CA LEU A 209 15.57 -13.35 -12.04
C LEU A 209 14.22 -12.69 -12.33
N SER A 210 13.39 -13.36 -13.13
CA SER A 210 12.03 -12.89 -13.38
C SER A 210 11.16 -13.09 -12.14
N VAL A 211 10.22 -12.18 -11.92
CA VAL A 211 9.31 -12.21 -10.78
C VAL A 211 7.99 -12.85 -11.21
N ASP A 212 7.57 -13.92 -10.52
CA ASP A 212 6.30 -14.61 -10.74
C ASP A 212 5.16 -13.87 -10.04
N ARG A 213 4.52 -12.94 -10.76
CA ARG A 213 3.37 -12.18 -10.30
C ARG A 213 2.21 -13.07 -9.82
N SER A 214 1.99 -14.24 -10.44
CA SER A 214 0.88 -15.13 -10.07
C SER A 214 1.07 -15.69 -8.66
N ARG A 215 2.31 -15.97 -8.24
CA ARG A 215 2.60 -16.38 -6.86
C ARG A 215 2.31 -15.27 -5.86
N ILE A 216 2.71 -14.03 -6.17
CA ILE A 216 2.40 -12.85 -5.35
C ILE A 216 0.89 -12.74 -5.15
N GLN A 217 0.14 -12.72 -6.27
CA GLN A 217 -1.32 -12.64 -6.26
C GLN A 217 -1.96 -13.73 -5.40
N LYS A 218 -1.57 -15.00 -5.58
CA LYS A 218 -2.10 -16.12 -4.78
C LYS A 218 -1.84 -15.95 -3.29
N ASP A 219 -0.65 -15.47 -2.90
CA ASP A 219 -0.30 -15.29 -1.50
C ASP A 219 -1.11 -14.19 -0.81
N PHE A 220 -1.46 -13.10 -1.52
CA PHE A 220 -2.36 -12.06 -1.01
C PHE A 220 -3.76 -12.59 -0.67
N TYR A 221 -4.21 -13.64 -1.35
CA TYR A 221 -5.54 -14.23 -1.17
C TYR A 221 -5.59 -15.44 -0.24
N ARG A 222 -4.47 -15.79 0.41
CA ARG A 222 -4.44 -16.77 1.49
C ARG A 222 -4.93 -16.13 2.78
N ILE A 223 -6.11 -16.52 3.26
CA ILE A 223 -6.79 -15.84 4.38
C ILE A 223 -6.97 -16.71 5.64
N GLY A 224 -6.64 -18.01 5.58
CA GLY A 224 -6.61 -18.90 6.74
C GLY A 224 -7.92 -18.90 7.53
N ARG A 225 -7.78 -18.76 8.85
CA ARG A 225 -8.90 -18.67 9.81
C ARG A 225 -9.91 -17.55 9.51
N TRP A 226 -9.56 -16.57 8.67
CA TRP A 226 -10.45 -15.47 8.30
C TRP A 226 -11.42 -15.83 7.15
N SER A 227 -11.37 -17.07 6.63
CA SER A 227 -12.18 -17.49 5.48
C SER A 227 -13.68 -17.21 5.63
N THR A 228 -14.27 -17.61 6.76
CA THR A 228 -15.69 -17.38 7.04
C THR A 228 -16.02 -15.89 7.12
N TYR A 229 -15.17 -15.11 7.78
CA TYR A 229 -15.34 -13.66 7.91
C TYR A 229 -15.31 -12.96 6.55
N VAL A 230 -14.27 -13.20 5.75
CA VAL A 230 -14.08 -12.55 4.45
C VAL A 230 -15.19 -12.94 3.48
N LYS A 231 -15.52 -14.23 3.37
CA LYS A 231 -16.62 -14.69 2.49
C LYS A 231 -17.97 -14.14 2.91
N GLY A 232 -18.25 -14.08 4.21
CA GLY A 232 -19.49 -13.52 4.73
C GLY A 232 -19.65 -12.03 4.43
N LYS A 233 -18.55 -11.27 4.42
CA LYS A 233 -18.54 -9.84 4.08
C LYS A 233 -18.64 -9.59 2.58
N LEU A 234 -17.97 -10.40 1.76
CA LEU A 234 -17.99 -10.29 0.30
C LEU A 234 -19.30 -10.78 -0.34
N LYS A 235 -19.98 -11.78 0.25
CA LYS A 235 -21.19 -12.39 -0.34
C LYS A 235 -20.96 -12.78 -1.81
N ASP A 236 -21.80 -12.29 -2.72
CA ASP A 236 -21.73 -12.56 -4.16
C ASP A 236 -20.49 -11.96 -4.84
N GLU A 237 -19.78 -11.02 -4.19
CA GLU A 237 -18.54 -10.45 -4.70
C GLU A 237 -17.33 -11.38 -4.52
N THR A 238 -17.49 -12.52 -3.84
CA THR A 238 -16.43 -13.54 -3.73
C THR A 238 -15.93 -13.99 -5.10
N LYS A 239 -16.78 -13.94 -6.13
CA LYS A 239 -16.43 -14.25 -7.53
C LYS A 239 -15.37 -13.33 -8.14
N LEU A 240 -15.16 -12.13 -7.59
CA LEU A 240 -14.10 -11.21 -8.01
C LEU A 240 -12.71 -11.71 -7.58
N PHE A 241 -12.63 -12.69 -6.68
CA PHE A 241 -11.39 -13.15 -6.05
C PHE A 241 -11.17 -14.65 -6.28
N PRO A 242 -10.81 -15.07 -7.51
CA PRO A 242 -10.68 -16.47 -7.87
C PRO A 242 -9.60 -17.21 -7.06
N PHE A 243 -8.64 -16.50 -6.46
CA PHE A 243 -7.56 -17.06 -5.66
C PHE A 243 -7.85 -17.10 -4.16
N LEU A 244 -9.04 -16.69 -3.71
CA LEU A 244 -9.40 -16.69 -2.28
C LEU A 244 -9.31 -18.09 -1.68
N SER A 245 -8.39 -18.28 -0.73
CA SER A 245 -8.00 -19.59 -0.24
C SER A 245 -8.03 -19.69 1.29
N PRO A 246 -8.52 -20.79 1.88
CA PRO A 246 -8.48 -21.01 3.33
C PRO A 246 -7.08 -21.39 3.85
N MET A 247 -6.05 -21.42 2.99
CA MET A 247 -4.66 -21.64 3.42
C MET A 247 -4.17 -20.53 4.36
N ASN A 248 -3.22 -20.87 5.23
CA ASN A 248 -2.61 -19.91 6.15
C ASN A 248 -2.03 -18.70 5.38
N PRO A 249 -2.24 -17.46 5.87
CA PRO A 249 -1.70 -16.29 5.22
C PRO A 249 -0.18 -16.23 5.26
N GLU A 250 0.38 -15.75 4.17
CA GLU A 250 1.81 -15.47 4.01
C GLU A 250 2.09 -13.96 4.14
N LEU A 251 1.11 -13.16 3.74
CA LEU A 251 1.18 -11.71 3.70
C LEU A 251 0.12 -11.12 4.65
N TYR A 252 0.59 -10.28 5.57
CA TYR A 252 -0.23 -9.54 6.52
C TYR A 252 -0.01 -8.06 6.28
N SER A 253 -1.09 -7.26 6.28
CA SER A 253 -0.97 -5.80 6.26
C SER A 253 -0.26 -5.32 7.53
N ALA A 254 0.72 -4.41 7.46
CA ALA A 254 1.45 -4.01 8.69
C ALA A 254 0.65 -3.12 9.63
N THR A 255 -0.49 -2.56 9.23
CA THR A 255 -1.36 -1.85 10.17
C THR A 255 -2.24 -2.82 10.97
N GLY A 256 -2.27 -4.11 10.60
CA GLY A 256 -3.19 -5.10 11.16
C GLY A 256 -2.55 -6.41 11.62
N ARG A 257 -3.32 -7.20 12.35
CA ARG A 257 -3.00 -8.61 12.70
C ARG A 257 -3.78 -9.59 11.81
N ALA A 258 -4.05 -9.17 10.58
CA ALA A 258 -4.96 -9.85 9.65
C ALA A 258 -4.36 -9.90 8.23
N PRO A 259 -4.67 -10.94 7.43
CA PRO A 259 -4.33 -10.98 6.03
C PRO A 259 -5.03 -9.86 5.28
N TYR A 260 -4.47 -9.47 4.13
CA TYR A 260 -4.89 -8.31 3.36
C TYR A 260 -6.40 -8.20 3.11
N PRO A 261 -7.10 -9.20 2.53
CA PRO A 261 -8.54 -9.09 2.33
C PRO A 261 -9.32 -8.82 3.63
N ALA A 262 -8.92 -9.42 4.75
CA ALA A 262 -9.59 -9.20 6.04
C ALA A 262 -9.30 -7.80 6.61
N ALA A 263 -8.06 -7.31 6.50
CA ALA A 263 -7.67 -5.97 6.92
C ALA A 263 -8.38 -4.88 6.08
N LEU A 264 -8.43 -5.06 4.76
CA LEU A 264 -9.06 -4.13 3.83
C LEU A 264 -10.59 -4.04 4.00
N ILE A 265 -11.25 -5.12 4.46
CA ILE A 265 -12.67 -5.05 4.87
C ILE A 265 -12.83 -4.09 6.06
N GLN A 266 -11.97 -4.20 7.07
CA GLN A 266 -12.04 -3.36 8.26
C GLN A 266 -11.76 -1.89 7.90
N GLU A 267 -10.78 -1.65 7.03
CA GLU A 267 -10.47 -0.33 6.51
C GLU A 267 -11.63 0.27 5.72
N TYR A 268 -12.25 -0.51 4.84
CA TYR A 268 -13.43 -0.09 4.09
C TYR A 268 -14.59 0.31 5.00
N GLU A 269 -14.85 -0.45 6.07
CA GLU A 269 -15.91 -0.15 7.03
C GLU A 269 -15.66 1.19 7.74
N GLU A 270 -14.42 1.43 8.17
CA GLU A 270 -14.01 2.69 8.79
C GLU A 270 -14.09 3.86 7.79
N LEU A 271 -13.57 3.67 6.58
CA LEU A 271 -13.63 4.64 5.49
C LEU A 271 -15.08 5.04 5.18
N ASN A 272 -15.97 4.05 5.04
CA ASN A 272 -17.39 4.30 4.78
C ASN A 272 -18.04 5.07 5.94
N ARG A 273 -17.74 4.70 7.19
CA ARG A 273 -18.24 5.39 8.40
C ARG A 273 -17.83 6.86 8.42
N VAL A 274 -16.57 7.17 8.13
CA VAL A 274 -16.05 8.55 8.07
C VAL A 274 -16.68 9.32 6.91
N ALA A 275 -16.76 8.71 5.72
CA ALA A 275 -17.38 9.33 4.56
C ALA A 275 -18.84 9.71 4.82
N CYS A 276 -19.62 8.80 5.42
CA CYS A 276 -21.01 9.03 5.82
C CYS A 276 -21.16 10.16 6.84
N ARG A 277 -20.32 10.19 7.88
CA ARG A 277 -20.32 11.28 8.87
C ARG A 277 -20.04 12.64 8.23
N ASN A 278 -19.06 12.69 7.33
CA ASN A 278 -18.70 13.92 6.61
C ASN A 278 -19.84 14.38 5.69
N ALA A 279 -20.48 13.45 4.97
CA ALA A 279 -21.62 13.74 4.10
C ALA A 279 -22.86 14.23 4.89
N ALA A 280 -23.13 13.66 6.06
CA ALA A 280 -24.19 14.11 6.95
C ALA A 280 -23.92 15.52 7.49
N THR A 281 -22.70 15.80 7.93
CA THR A 281 -22.29 17.13 8.43
C THR A 281 -22.47 18.20 7.37
N ARG A 282 -22.08 17.91 6.11
CA ARG A 282 -22.30 18.83 4.98
C ARG A 282 -23.77 19.11 4.72
N LYS A 283 -24.64 18.10 4.80
CA LYS A 283 -26.09 18.27 4.64
C LYS A 283 -26.68 19.15 5.74
N ALA A 284 -26.19 19.05 6.97
CA ALA A 284 -26.65 19.90 8.07
C ALA A 284 -26.20 21.37 7.90
N GLN A 285 -25.01 21.59 7.36
CA GLN A 285 -24.43 22.92 7.14
C GLN A 285 -24.91 23.62 5.85
N SER A 286 -25.50 22.90 4.90
CA SER A 286 -25.93 23.44 3.60
C SER A 286 -27.18 24.35 3.67
N ARG A 287 -27.36 25.12 4.74
CA ARG A 287 -28.34 26.23 4.86
C ARG A 287 -27.91 27.48 4.05
N GLY A 288 -27.21 27.29 2.93
CA GLY A 288 -26.80 28.34 2.00
C GLY A 288 -27.83 28.62 0.91
N ILE A 289 -27.58 29.65 0.10
CA ILE A 289 -28.48 30.17 -0.96
C ILE A 289 -29.03 29.04 -1.84
N ALA A 290 -30.36 29.02 -2.02
CA ALA A 290 -31.12 27.90 -2.59
C ALA A 290 -30.64 27.42 -3.98
N SER A 291 -30.14 28.33 -4.82
CA SER A 291 -29.69 28.04 -6.20
C SER A 291 -28.46 27.14 -6.28
N VAL A 292 -27.56 27.19 -5.29
CA VAL A 292 -26.37 26.34 -5.22
C VAL A 292 -26.70 24.96 -4.60
N SER A 293 -27.78 24.88 -3.82
CA SER A 293 -28.13 23.68 -3.06
C SER A 293 -28.66 22.51 -3.91
N MET A 294 -29.16 22.76 -5.13
CA MET A 294 -29.90 21.73 -5.88
C MET A 294 -28.99 20.66 -6.52
N SER A 295 -27.82 21.00 -7.07
CA SER A 295 -26.97 20.01 -7.77
C SER A 295 -26.12 19.19 -6.80
N THR A 296 -25.60 19.80 -5.74
CA THR A 296 -24.86 19.12 -4.66
C THR A 296 -25.77 18.35 -3.72
N GLY A 297 -26.98 18.85 -3.49
CA GLY A 297 -28.00 18.16 -2.69
C GLY A 297 -28.34 16.78 -3.26
N THR A 298 -28.47 16.66 -4.58
CA THR A 298 -28.83 15.40 -5.25
C THR A 298 -27.72 14.36 -5.13
N LYS A 299 -26.47 14.70 -5.48
CA LYS A 299 -25.34 13.75 -5.37
C LYS A 299 -25.06 13.30 -3.94
N ASN A 300 -25.15 14.22 -2.97
CA ASN A 300 -24.96 13.88 -1.57
C ASN A 300 -26.12 13.02 -1.03
N SER A 301 -27.36 13.27 -1.47
CA SER A 301 -28.51 12.46 -1.08
C SER A 301 -28.44 11.05 -1.67
N GLU A 302 -28.01 10.92 -2.93
CA GLU A 302 -27.77 9.63 -3.58
C GLU A 302 -26.67 8.83 -2.85
N PHE A 303 -25.53 9.46 -2.55
CA PHE A 303 -24.47 8.84 -1.75
C PHE A 303 -25.00 8.36 -0.40
N MET A 304 -25.71 9.21 0.34
CA MET A 304 -26.25 8.85 1.66
C MET A 304 -27.25 7.69 1.59
N ALA A 305 -28.14 7.72 0.60
CA ALA A 305 -29.14 6.65 0.40
C ALA A 305 -28.47 5.31 0.06
N ASN A 306 -27.46 5.33 -0.82
CA ASN A 306 -26.83 4.11 -1.34
C ASN A 306 -25.74 3.54 -0.41
N ARG A 307 -25.01 4.38 0.35
CA ARG A 307 -23.81 3.97 1.11
C ARG A 307 -23.98 3.98 2.62
N CYS A 308 -24.83 4.86 3.15
CA CYS A 308 -24.93 5.11 4.59
C CYS A 308 -26.18 4.48 5.24
N GLY A 309 -27.16 4.09 4.42
CA GLY A 309 -28.43 3.52 4.90
C GLY A 309 -29.24 4.47 5.80
N ASN A 310 -30.32 3.95 6.38
CA ASN A 310 -31.28 4.76 7.16
C ASN A 310 -30.77 5.20 8.53
N ALA A 311 -29.69 4.60 9.05
CA ALA A 311 -29.15 4.92 10.38
C ALA A 311 -28.53 6.33 10.45
N PHE A 312 -28.17 6.93 9.31
CA PHE A 312 -27.62 8.29 9.24
C PHE A 312 -28.61 9.33 8.72
N THR A 313 -29.80 8.93 8.25
CA THR A 313 -30.82 9.85 7.72
C THR A 313 -31.73 10.41 8.81
N THR A 314 -31.88 9.69 9.92
CA THR A 314 -32.59 10.15 11.11
C THR A 314 -31.59 10.79 12.05
N GLY A 315 -31.57 12.12 12.10
CA GLY A 315 -30.71 12.84 13.04
C GLY A 315 -31.01 12.38 14.46
N SER A 316 -30.08 11.64 15.05
CA SER A 316 -30.02 11.41 16.49
C SER A 316 -29.87 12.78 17.17
N SER A 317 -31.01 13.38 17.46
CA SER A 317 -31.18 14.48 18.39
C SER A 317 -31.46 13.90 19.78
N SER A 318 -30.63 12.97 20.26
CA SER A 318 -30.56 12.68 21.68
C SER A 318 -29.50 13.60 22.30
N ARG A 319 -29.88 14.86 22.56
CA ARG A 319 -29.21 15.64 23.60
C ARG A 319 -29.57 14.95 24.92
N THR A 320 -28.62 14.24 25.49
CA THR A 320 -28.65 13.97 26.93
C THR A 320 -28.38 15.31 27.61
N SER A 321 -29.42 15.82 28.26
CA SER A 321 -29.31 16.88 29.24
C SER A 321 -28.76 16.28 30.52
N ASP A 322 -27.51 16.58 30.85
CA ASP A 322 -27.00 16.61 32.21
C ASP A 322 -26.63 18.06 32.53
#